data_AF-A0AAD9BAA4-F1
#
_entry.id   AF-A0AAD9BAA4-F1
#
_cell.length_a   1.000
_cell.length_b   1.000
_cell.length_c   1.000
_cell.angle_alpha   90.00
_cell.angle_beta   90.00
_cell.angle_gamma   90.00
#
_symmetry.space_group_name_H-M   'P 1'
#
loop_
_entity.id
_entity.type
_entity.pdbx_description
1 polymer ?
#
loop_
_entity_poly.entity_id
_entity_poly.type
_entity_poly.pdbx_seq_one_letter_code
_entity_poly.pdbx_strand_id
1 'polypeptide(L)'
;MYGCDWDDVTGEVKGFEHYGFDGEDFMILDLETESYIAPTPEAVFTKHRENGNKGYIDYQKKYHAQICPEYLKKYVNNGRSFLMRTEIPSVSLLQKSPSSPVSCHATGFYPDRAIMFWTKDGEELYDNVRHGEILPNHDGSFQMSVALDVSSFPAEHWDKYRCVFQLSGVKDQVIVLDPAVIRTNRSKTASQRLNGY
;
A
#
# COMPACT_ATOMS: atom_id res chain seq x y z
N MET A 1 -7.04 -3.12 18.64
CA MET A 1 -7.74 -3.17 17.36
C MET A 1 -8.75 -4.31 17.38
N TYR A 2 -9.99 -4.08 16.99
CA TYR A 2 -11.02 -5.12 16.88
C TYR A 2 -11.84 -4.92 15.60
N GLY A 3 -12.44 -5.98 15.09
CA GLY A 3 -13.19 -5.94 13.85
C GLY A 3 -13.44 -7.32 13.27
N CYS A 4 -13.84 -7.35 12.00
CA CYS A 4 -14.05 -8.59 11.27
C CYS A 4 -13.72 -8.37 9.80
N ASP A 5 -13.21 -9.43 9.17
CA ASP A 5 -13.09 -9.55 7.74
C ASP A 5 -14.26 -10.37 7.21
N TRP A 6 -14.73 -10.02 6.02
CA TRP A 6 -15.77 -10.73 5.30
C TRP A 6 -15.30 -11.01 3.87
N ASP A 7 -15.27 -12.28 3.50
CA ASP A 7 -15.04 -12.75 2.14
C ASP A 7 -16.37 -12.78 1.37
N ASP A 8 -16.48 -11.98 0.32
CA ASP A 8 -17.69 -11.84 -0.49
C ASP A 8 -17.91 -12.98 -1.50
N VAL A 9 -16.91 -13.83 -1.71
CA VAL A 9 -16.96 -15.03 -2.56
C VAL A 9 -17.38 -16.25 -1.74
N THR A 10 -16.71 -16.52 -0.63
CA THR A 10 -16.97 -17.71 0.21
C THR A 10 -18.05 -17.46 1.27
N GLY A 11 -18.28 -16.20 1.62
CA GLY A 11 -19.15 -15.82 2.74
C GLY A 11 -18.49 -15.98 4.12
N GLU A 12 -17.21 -16.41 4.18
CA GLU A 12 -16.47 -16.58 5.42
C GLU A 12 -16.33 -15.24 6.16
N VAL A 13 -16.47 -15.28 7.49
CA VAL A 13 -16.25 -14.15 8.37
C VAL A 13 -15.20 -14.51 9.40
N LYS A 14 -14.17 -13.67 9.54
CA LYS A 14 -13.12 -13.82 10.55
C LYS A 14 -13.14 -12.62 11.47
N GLY A 15 -13.49 -12.83 12.73
CA GLY A 15 -13.40 -11.79 13.75
C GLY A 15 -12.01 -11.71 14.36
N PHE A 16 -11.63 -10.55 14.85
CA PHE A 16 -10.39 -10.34 15.59
C PHE A 16 -10.54 -9.26 16.65
N GLU A 17 -9.87 -9.43 17.78
CA GLU A 17 -9.79 -8.41 18.84
C GLU A 17 -8.47 -8.52 19.59
N HIS A 18 -7.61 -7.54 19.38
CA HIS A 18 -6.27 -7.45 19.95
C HIS A 18 -6.13 -6.14 20.73
N TYR A 19 -5.49 -6.16 21.88
CA TYR A 19 -5.12 -4.98 22.65
C TYR A 19 -3.61 -4.90 22.74
N GLY A 20 -3.08 -3.70 22.52
CA GLY A 20 -1.67 -3.42 22.72
C GLY A 20 -1.44 -2.47 23.89
N PHE A 21 -0.31 -2.62 24.56
CA PHE A 21 0.16 -1.75 25.64
C PHE A 21 1.62 -1.40 25.37
N ASP A 22 1.98 -0.11 25.42
CA ASP A 22 3.31 0.41 25.05
C ASP A 22 3.83 -0.04 23.66
N GLY A 23 2.91 -0.30 22.73
CA GLY A 23 3.23 -0.74 21.37
C GLY A 23 3.46 -2.25 21.23
N GLU A 24 3.32 -3.02 22.31
CA GLU A 24 3.45 -4.48 22.32
C GLU A 24 2.09 -5.17 22.50
N ASP A 25 1.98 -6.41 22.04
CA ASP A 25 0.77 -7.21 22.21
C ASP A 25 0.50 -7.50 23.69
N PHE A 26 -0.72 -7.23 24.14
CA PHE A 26 -1.09 -7.33 25.56
C PHE A 26 -2.24 -8.30 25.80
N MET A 27 -3.30 -8.27 25.00
CA MET A 27 -4.43 -9.21 25.13
C MET A 27 -4.98 -9.54 23.75
N ILE A 28 -5.18 -10.83 23.45
CA ILE A 28 -5.68 -11.29 22.15
C ILE A 28 -6.89 -12.19 22.40
N LEU A 29 -8.04 -11.88 21.81
CA LEU A 29 -9.20 -12.77 21.84
C LEU A 29 -9.00 -13.91 20.85
N ASP A 30 -8.96 -15.13 21.36
CA ASP A 30 -9.06 -16.33 20.56
C ASP A 30 -10.53 -16.78 20.50
N LEU A 31 -11.12 -16.63 19.32
CA LEU A 31 -12.52 -16.99 19.07
C LEU A 31 -12.72 -18.52 18.97
N GLU A 32 -11.67 -19.31 18.72
CA GLU A 32 -11.77 -20.78 18.68
C GLU A 32 -11.85 -21.36 20.08
N THR A 33 -10.97 -20.92 20.97
CA THR A 33 -10.97 -21.35 22.39
C THR A 33 -11.87 -20.50 23.27
N GLU A 34 -12.50 -19.48 22.69
CA GLU A 34 -13.46 -18.60 23.36
C GLU A 34 -12.87 -17.90 24.59
N SER A 35 -11.62 -17.45 24.48
CA SER A 35 -10.89 -16.91 25.62
C SER A 35 -9.82 -15.92 25.19
N TYR A 36 -9.44 -15.02 26.09
CA TYR A 36 -8.28 -14.18 25.87
C TYR A 36 -6.98 -14.92 26.18
N ILE A 37 -5.97 -14.63 25.38
CA ILE A 37 -4.57 -14.99 25.54
C ILE A 37 -3.83 -13.75 26.07
N ALA A 38 -2.93 -13.96 27.02
CA ALA A 38 -2.01 -12.96 27.56
C ALA A 38 -0.61 -13.23 26.99
N PRO A 39 -0.13 -12.45 26.01
CA PRO A 39 1.21 -12.62 25.45
C PRO A 39 2.32 -12.26 26.45
N THR A 40 2.02 -11.39 27.43
CA THR A 40 2.96 -10.95 28.46
C THR A 40 2.49 -11.35 29.88
N PRO A 41 3.41 -11.54 30.85
CA PRO A 41 3.06 -11.82 32.24
C PRO A 41 2.19 -10.75 32.88
N GLU A 42 2.39 -9.48 32.53
CA GLU A 42 1.66 -8.32 33.04
C GLU A 42 0.17 -8.38 32.68
N ALA A 43 -0.17 -9.00 31.55
CA ALA A 43 -1.55 -9.17 31.09
C ALA A 43 -2.31 -10.34 31.77
N VAL A 44 -1.61 -11.23 32.48
CA VAL A 44 -2.20 -12.47 33.03
C VAL A 44 -3.35 -12.17 33.99
N PHE A 45 -3.21 -11.14 34.84
CA PHE A 45 -4.28 -10.74 35.75
C PHE A 45 -5.54 -10.31 34.99
N THR A 46 -5.38 -9.47 33.97
CA THR A 46 -6.48 -9.00 33.12
C THR A 46 -7.13 -10.15 32.38
N LYS A 47 -6.33 -11.07 31.80
CA LYS A 47 -6.83 -12.31 31.19
C LYS A 47 -7.74 -13.09 32.13
N HIS A 48 -7.29 -13.37 33.34
CA HIS A 48 -8.10 -14.14 34.29
C HIS A 48 -9.41 -13.44 34.65
N ARG A 49 -9.39 -12.11 34.77
CA ARG A 49 -10.59 -11.31 35.02
C ARG A 49 -11.58 -11.41 33.86
N GLU A 50 -11.14 -11.15 32.64
CA GLU A 50 -12.04 -11.14 31.47
C GLU A 50 -12.55 -12.56 31.15
N ASN A 51 -11.68 -13.57 31.19
CA ASN A 51 -12.08 -14.97 30.95
C ASN A 51 -12.99 -15.51 32.06
N GLY A 52 -12.95 -14.93 33.27
CA GLY A 52 -13.88 -15.25 34.35
C GLY A 52 -15.30 -14.70 34.12
N ASN A 53 -15.46 -13.73 33.22
CA ASN A 53 -16.74 -13.10 32.91
C ASN A 53 -17.37 -13.70 31.64
N LYS A 54 -18.13 -14.79 31.83
CA LYS A 54 -18.80 -15.50 30.71
C LYS A 54 -19.70 -14.59 29.87
N GLY A 55 -20.46 -13.69 30.50
CA GLY A 55 -21.36 -12.79 29.77
C GLY A 55 -20.61 -11.82 28.85
N TYR A 56 -19.41 -11.40 29.25
CA TYR A 56 -18.54 -10.58 28.43
C TYR A 56 -17.99 -11.37 27.22
N ILE A 57 -17.46 -12.56 27.46
CA ILE A 57 -16.95 -13.44 26.40
C ILE A 57 -18.04 -13.80 25.38
N ASP A 58 -19.25 -14.13 25.85
CA ASP A 58 -20.37 -14.46 24.96
C ASP A 58 -20.82 -13.25 24.13
N TYR A 59 -20.77 -12.04 24.72
CA TYR A 59 -21.01 -10.81 23.97
C TYR A 59 -19.94 -10.59 22.89
N GLN A 60 -18.65 -10.78 23.21
CA GLN A 60 -17.58 -10.59 22.22
C GLN A 60 -17.72 -11.56 21.04
N LYS A 61 -18.06 -12.82 21.30
CA LYS A 61 -18.36 -13.77 20.20
C LYS A 61 -19.51 -13.30 19.33
N LYS A 62 -20.62 -12.88 19.95
CA LYS A 62 -21.79 -12.40 19.23
C LYS A 62 -21.44 -11.17 18.38
N TYR A 63 -20.63 -10.26 18.93
CA TYR A 63 -20.18 -9.09 18.20
C TYR A 63 -19.40 -9.49 16.95
N HIS A 64 -18.37 -10.32 17.09
CA HIS A 64 -17.47 -10.70 16.01
C HIS A 64 -18.12 -11.61 14.96
N ALA A 65 -19.00 -12.52 15.37
CA ALA A 65 -19.65 -13.47 14.47
C ALA A 65 -20.91 -12.93 13.77
N GLN A 66 -21.60 -11.94 14.35
CA GLN A 66 -22.91 -11.47 13.85
C GLN A 66 -22.93 -9.96 13.63
N ILE A 67 -22.67 -9.19 14.69
CA ILE A 67 -22.89 -7.73 14.65
C ILE A 67 -21.90 -7.09 13.67
N CYS A 68 -20.61 -7.36 13.82
CA CYS A 68 -19.58 -6.80 12.96
C CYS A 68 -19.82 -7.09 11.46
N PRO A 69 -20.02 -8.34 11.00
CA PRO A 69 -20.22 -8.61 9.58
C PRO A 69 -21.52 -8.01 9.03
N GLU A 70 -22.59 -7.92 9.83
CA GLU A 70 -23.82 -7.23 9.42
C GLU A 70 -23.57 -5.75 9.12
N TYR A 71 -22.87 -5.06 10.01
CA TYR A 71 -22.51 -3.65 9.82
C TYR A 71 -21.51 -3.48 8.68
N LEU A 72 -20.50 -4.34 8.56
CA LEU A 72 -19.52 -4.30 7.47
C LEU A 72 -20.21 -4.41 6.10
N LYS A 73 -21.10 -5.39 5.92
CA LYS A 73 -21.90 -5.56 4.69
C LYS A 73 -22.73 -4.31 4.39
N LYS A 74 -23.36 -3.72 5.40
CA LYS A 74 -24.13 -2.48 5.26
C LYS A 74 -23.24 -1.31 4.80
N TYR A 75 -22.06 -1.12 5.39
CA TYR A 75 -21.15 -0.04 5.02
C TYR A 75 -20.55 -0.22 3.63
N VAL A 76 -20.17 -1.45 3.27
CA VAL A 76 -19.70 -1.77 1.90
C VAL A 76 -20.78 -1.46 0.87
N ASN A 77 -22.03 -1.83 1.14
CA ASN A 77 -23.15 -1.53 0.25
C ASN A 77 -23.41 -0.02 0.15
N ASN A 78 -23.42 0.70 1.27
CA ASN A 78 -23.65 2.14 1.29
C ASN A 78 -22.51 2.93 0.61
N GLY A 79 -21.26 2.49 0.80
CA GLY A 79 -20.06 3.14 0.27
C GLY A 79 -19.59 2.59 -1.08
N ARG A 80 -20.37 1.71 -1.72
CA ARG A 80 -19.93 0.90 -2.87
C ARG A 80 -19.34 1.74 -4.00
N SER A 81 -19.94 2.88 -4.32
CA SER A 81 -19.47 3.77 -5.40
C SER A 81 -18.06 4.32 -5.13
N PHE A 82 -17.69 4.51 -3.87
CA PHE A 82 -16.37 4.99 -3.47
C PHE A 82 -15.39 3.83 -3.24
N LEU A 83 -15.81 2.79 -2.52
CA LEU A 83 -14.94 1.65 -2.17
C LEU A 83 -14.57 0.77 -3.36
N MET A 84 -15.45 0.66 -4.36
CA MET A 84 -15.23 -0.13 -5.58
C MET A 84 -14.77 0.73 -6.77
N ARG A 85 -14.38 1.99 -6.53
CA ARG A 85 -13.84 2.83 -7.60
C ARG A 85 -12.47 2.33 -8.02
N THR A 86 -12.07 2.70 -9.22
CA THR A 86 -10.73 2.47 -9.72
C THR A 86 -10.20 3.76 -10.29
N GLU A 87 -9.06 4.21 -9.77
CA GLU A 87 -8.38 5.41 -10.21
C GLU A 87 -7.01 5.02 -10.76
N ILE A 88 -6.72 5.46 -11.99
CA ILE A 88 -5.47 5.17 -12.68
C ILE A 88 -4.49 6.30 -12.36
N PRO A 89 -3.22 6.01 -12.03
CA PRO A 89 -2.30 7.07 -11.63
C PRO A 89 -1.86 7.93 -12.82
N SER A 90 -1.38 9.13 -12.49
CA SER A 90 -0.38 9.81 -13.31
C SER A 90 1.00 9.24 -12.99
N VAL A 91 1.74 8.85 -14.02
CA VAL A 91 3.13 8.35 -13.89
C VAL A 91 4.11 9.39 -14.45
N SER A 92 5.19 9.65 -13.73
CA SER A 92 6.22 10.60 -14.13
C SER A 92 7.62 10.15 -13.74
N LEU A 93 8.62 10.53 -14.53
CA LEU A 93 10.04 10.30 -14.22
C LEU A 93 10.62 11.56 -13.58
N LEU A 94 11.24 11.40 -12.42
CA LEU A 94 11.79 12.47 -11.60
C LEU A 94 13.28 12.24 -11.37
N GLN A 95 14.09 13.28 -11.52
CA GLN A 95 15.53 13.21 -11.24
C GLN A 95 16.03 14.49 -10.56
N LYS A 96 16.74 14.33 -9.43
CA LYS A 96 17.26 15.47 -8.66
C LYS A 96 18.48 16.13 -9.34
N SER A 97 19.44 15.32 -9.79
CA SER A 97 20.63 15.73 -10.54
C SER A 97 20.97 14.68 -11.60
N PRO A 98 21.80 15.00 -12.62
CA PRO A 98 22.18 14.01 -13.65
C PRO A 98 22.84 12.73 -13.10
N SER A 99 23.46 12.80 -11.93
CA SER A 99 24.08 11.66 -11.23
C SER A 99 23.15 10.98 -10.23
N SER A 100 21.96 11.52 -9.99
CA SER A 100 20.98 10.91 -9.09
C SER A 100 20.25 9.76 -9.80
N PRO A 101 19.81 8.74 -9.06
CA PRO A 101 18.84 7.77 -9.57
C PRO A 101 17.61 8.45 -10.16
N VAL A 102 17.05 7.85 -11.20
CA VAL A 102 15.79 8.30 -11.80
C VAL A 102 14.66 7.59 -11.06
N SER A 103 13.78 8.37 -10.44
CA SER A 103 12.61 7.86 -9.74
C SER A 103 11.41 7.86 -10.67
N CYS A 104 10.82 6.70 -10.91
CA CYS A 104 9.49 6.59 -11.48
C CYS A 104 8.46 6.74 -10.37
N HIS A 105 7.60 7.76 -10.46
CA HIS A 105 6.63 8.11 -9.44
C HIS A 105 5.22 8.02 -10.04
N ALA A 106 4.37 7.25 -9.36
CA ALA A 106 2.95 7.09 -9.68
C ALA A 106 2.13 7.70 -8.53
N THR A 107 1.14 8.53 -8.86
CA THR A 107 0.24 9.14 -7.86
C THR A 107 -1.18 9.29 -8.40
N GLY A 108 -2.16 9.25 -7.50
CA GLY A 108 -3.57 9.35 -7.84
C GLY A 108 -4.21 8.02 -8.21
N PHE A 109 -3.70 6.91 -7.68
CA PHE A 109 -4.29 5.59 -7.91
C PHE A 109 -5.11 5.08 -6.72
N TYR A 110 -6.09 4.24 -6.98
CA TYR A 110 -6.89 3.54 -5.98
C TYR A 110 -7.42 2.22 -6.58
N PRO A 111 -7.45 1.10 -5.82
CA PRO A 111 -7.04 0.93 -4.42
C PRO A 111 -5.50 0.92 -4.21
N ASP A 112 -5.06 0.73 -2.98
CA ASP A 112 -3.65 0.65 -2.57
C ASP A 112 -2.92 -0.64 -2.99
N ARG A 113 -3.57 -1.53 -3.73
CA ARG A 113 -2.97 -2.79 -4.20
C ARG A 113 -2.42 -2.65 -5.62
N ALA A 114 -1.23 -2.06 -5.70
CA ALA A 114 -0.48 -1.90 -6.94
C ALA A 114 0.96 -2.40 -6.81
N ILE A 115 1.59 -2.68 -7.95
CA ILE A 115 3.02 -2.99 -8.04
C ILE A 115 3.68 -2.10 -9.09
N MET A 116 4.95 -1.77 -8.86
CA MET A 116 5.71 -0.94 -9.79
C MET A 116 7.17 -1.36 -9.81
N PHE A 117 7.70 -1.55 -11.01
CA PHE A 117 9.03 -2.11 -11.24
C PHE A 117 9.66 -1.57 -12.52
N TRP A 118 10.97 -1.76 -12.65
CA TRP A 118 11.72 -1.44 -13.86
C TRP A 118 11.91 -2.70 -14.71
N THR A 119 11.86 -2.54 -16.02
CA THR A 119 12.21 -3.58 -16.98
C THR A 119 13.29 -3.08 -17.93
N LYS A 120 14.07 -4.01 -18.48
CA LYS A 120 14.98 -3.77 -19.59
C LYS A 120 14.73 -4.82 -20.66
N ASP A 121 14.46 -4.38 -21.88
CA ASP A 121 14.19 -5.29 -23.01
C ASP A 121 13.06 -6.33 -22.72
N GLY A 122 12.15 -6.00 -21.79
CA GLY A 122 11.03 -6.85 -21.39
C GLY A 122 11.26 -7.68 -20.12
N GLU A 123 12.47 -7.73 -19.58
CA GLU A 123 12.80 -8.47 -18.35
C GLU A 123 12.82 -7.55 -17.12
N GLU A 124 12.26 -7.99 -16.00
CA GLU A 124 12.26 -7.23 -14.74
C GLU A 124 13.68 -7.09 -14.17
N LEU A 125 13.99 -5.89 -13.69
CA LEU A 125 15.26 -5.57 -13.04
C LEU A 125 15.11 -5.58 -11.52
N TYR A 126 16.01 -6.30 -10.87
CA TYR A 126 16.13 -6.29 -9.40
C TYR A 126 17.38 -5.54 -8.94
N ASP A 127 18.48 -5.62 -9.70
CA ASP A 127 19.72 -4.92 -9.37
C ASP A 127 19.62 -3.42 -9.64
N ASN A 128 20.21 -2.61 -8.76
CA ASN A 128 20.23 -1.14 -8.86
C ASN A 128 18.84 -0.48 -8.83
N VAL A 129 17.83 -1.23 -8.39
CA VAL A 129 16.45 -0.76 -8.21
C VAL A 129 16.15 -0.58 -6.72
N ARG A 130 15.46 0.51 -6.37
CA ARG A 130 14.99 0.79 -5.01
C ARG A 130 13.49 1.04 -5.03
N HIS A 131 12.73 0.17 -4.38
CA HIS A 131 11.29 0.32 -4.21
C HIS A 131 11.00 1.24 -3.02
N GLY A 132 10.10 2.19 -3.22
CA GLY A 132 9.49 2.98 -2.16
C GLY A 132 8.21 2.32 -1.64
N GLU A 133 7.71 2.86 -0.53
CA GLU A 133 6.44 2.44 0.07
C GLU A 133 5.23 3.01 -0.70
N ILE A 134 4.06 2.44 -0.44
CA ILE A 134 2.77 3.01 -0.84
C ILE A 134 2.36 4.02 0.22
N LEU A 135 2.18 5.27 -0.20
CA LEU A 135 1.83 6.37 0.70
C LEU A 135 0.44 6.91 0.37
N PRO A 136 -0.38 7.25 1.38
CA PRO A 136 -1.69 7.83 1.15
C PRO A 136 -1.60 9.30 0.74
N ASN A 137 -2.55 9.74 -0.10
CA ASN A 137 -2.82 11.14 -0.41
C ASN A 137 -4.01 11.66 0.40
N HIS A 138 -4.13 12.99 0.50
CA HIS A 138 -5.21 13.65 1.24
C HIS A 138 -6.63 13.43 0.65
N ASP A 139 -6.72 13.08 -0.63
CA ASP A 139 -7.96 12.84 -1.36
C ASP A 139 -8.43 11.38 -1.30
N GLY A 140 -7.70 10.53 -0.57
CA GLY A 140 -7.99 9.10 -0.43
C GLY A 140 -7.46 8.24 -1.59
N SER A 141 -6.67 8.80 -2.50
CA SER A 141 -5.84 8.04 -3.45
C SER A 141 -4.46 7.70 -2.84
N PHE A 142 -3.61 7.02 -3.59
CA PHE A 142 -2.28 6.59 -3.17
C PHE A 142 -1.19 7.05 -4.14
N GLN A 143 0.04 7.01 -3.65
CA GLN A 143 1.26 7.24 -4.44
C GLN A 143 2.34 6.21 -4.09
N MET A 144 3.25 5.94 -5.03
CA MET A 144 4.42 5.09 -4.82
C MET A 144 5.55 5.49 -5.77
N SER A 145 6.77 5.01 -5.51
CA SER A 145 7.91 5.24 -6.39
C SER A 145 8.85 4.05 -6.50
N VAL A 146 9.54 3.93 -7.63
CA VAL A 146 10.63 2.97 -7.85
C VAL A 146 11.78 3.67 -8.56
N ALA A 147 12.94 3.68 -7.92
CA ALA A 147 14.12 4.39 -8.42
C ALA A 147 15.12 3.42 -9.05
N LEU A 148 15.65 3.80 -10.22
CA LEU A 148 16.72 3.09 -10.92
C LEU A 148 18.00 3.91 -10.86
N ASP A 149 19.09 3.31 -10.40
CA ASP A 149 20.42 3.91 -10.52
C ASP A 149 20.90 3.81 -11.97
N VAL A 150 21.00 4.96 -12.62
CA VAL A 150 21.40 5.11 -14.02
C VAL A 150 22.88 5.48 -14.17
N SER A 151 23.63 5.60 -13.06
CA SER A 151 25.04 6.00 -13.10
C SER A 151 25.96 4.98 -13.76
N SER A 152 25.49 3.73 -13.90
CA SER A 152 26.25 2.60 -14.42
C SER A 152 26.17 2.42 -15.94
N PHE A 153 25.37 3.23 -16.66
CA PHE A 153 25.23 3.11 -18.13
C PHE A 153 24.89 4.46 -18.82
N PRO A 154 25.31 4.65 -20.07
CA PRO A 154 25.08 5.90 -20.79
C PRO A 154 23.61 6.10 -21.17
N ALA A 155 23.22 7.37 -21.34
CA ALA A 155 21.87 7.79 -21.74
C ALA A 155 21.40 7.20 -23.08
N GLU A 156 22.33 6.83 -23.95
CA GLU A 156 22.08 6.22 -25.27
C GLU A 156 21.40 4.84 -25.20
N HIS A 157 21.33 4.21 -24.02
CA HIS A 157 20.67 2.92 -23.82
C HIS A 157 19.41 3.00 -22.97
N TRP A 158 18.98 4.22 -22.62
CA TRP A 158 17.84 4.41 -21.72
C TRP A 158 16.50 4.02 -22.36
N ASP A 159 16.39 4.07 -23.69
CA ASP A 159 15.22 3.67 -24.48
C ASP A 159 14.80 2.20 -24.28
N LYS A 160 15.73 1.36 -23.81
CA LYS A 160 15.50 -0.05 -23.47
C LYS A 160 14.83 -0.25 -22.12
N TYR A 161 14.87 0.77 -21.26
CA TYR A 161 14.36 0.71 -19.90
C TYR A 161 12.93 1.25 -19.83
N ARG A 162 12.05 0.53 -19.13
CA ARG A 162 10.66 0.94 -18.95
C ARG A 162 10.28 0.81 -17.49
N CYS A 163 9.66 1.84 -16.95
CA CYS A 163 8.95 1.73 -15.68
C CYS A 163 7.53 1.25 -15.96
N VAL A 164 7.13 0.20 -15.25
CA VAL A 164 5.82 -0.44 -15.39
C VAL A 164 5.08 -0.32 -14.06
N PHE A 165 3.89 0.27 -14.10
CA PHE A 165 2.95 0.30 -12.99
C PHE A 165 1.76 -0.60 -13.32
N GLN A 166 1.43 -1.52 -12.41
CA GLN A 166 0.30 -2.44 -12.54
C GLN A 166 -0.66 -2.27 -11.37
N LEU A 167 -1.94 -2.15 -11.72
CA LEU A 167 -3.06 -2.11 -10.79
C LEU A 167 -4.07 -3.15 -11.24
N SER A 168 -4.59 -3.93 -10.28
CA SER A 168 -5.50 -5.04 -10.60
C SER A 168 -6.72 -4.58 -11.40
N GLY A 169 -7.06 -5.33 -12.45
CA GLY A 169 -8.24 -5.06 -13.28
C GLY A 169 -8.11 -3.89 -14.26
N VAL A 170 -6.94 -3.24 -14.37
CA VAL A 170 -6.68 -2.19 -15.36
C VAL A 170 -5.44 -2.48 -16.21
N LYS A 171 -5.35 -1.79 -17.35
CA LYS A 171 -4.19 -1.90 -18.24
C LYS A 171 -2.97 -1.21 -17.62
N ASP A 172 -1.83 -1.89 -17.71
CA ASP A 172 -0.52 -1.40 -17.29
C ASP A 172 -0.20 0.01 -17.80
N GLN A 173 0.33 0.84 -16.91
CA GLN A 173 0.90 2.13 -17.25
C GLN A 173 2.40 1.97 -17.44
N VAL A 174 2.89 2.25 -18.65
CA VAL A 174 4.29 2.04 -19.02
C VAL A 174 4.88 3.37 -19.50
N ILE A 175 5.98 3.79 -18.89
CA ILE A 175 6.76 4.95 -19.34
C ILE A 175 8.18 4.51 -19.70
N VAL A 176 8.65 4.92 -20.88
CA VAL A 176 10.03 4.68 -21.33
C VAL A 176 10.95 5.66 -20.62
N LEU A 177 12.11 5.18 -20.20
CA LEU A 177 13.15 6.06 -19.69
C LEU A 177 13.73 6.89 -20.84
N ASP A 178 13.35 8.16 -20.89
CA ASP A 178 13.83 9.12 -21.88
C ASP A 178 14.25 10.41 -21.16
N PRO A 179 15.50 10.88 -21.31
CA PRO A 179 15.95 12.14 -20.74
C PRO A 179 15.02 13.33 -21.03
N ALA A 180 14.32 13.34 -22.17
CA ALA A 180 13.43 14.42 -22.59
C ALA A 180 12.15 14.55 -21.72
N VAL A 181 11.70 13.46 -21.09
CA VAL A 181 10.47 13.45 -20.28
C VAL A 181 10.75 13.52 -18.77
N ILE A 182 12.03 13.48 -18.37
CA ILE A 182 12.44 13.56 -16.96
C ILE A 182 12.21 14.98 -16.43
N ARG A 183 11.48 15.07 -15.32
CA ARG A 183 11.24 16.32 -14.60
C ARG A 183 12.34 16.52 -13.56
N THR A 184 12.92 17.71 -13.55
CA THR A 184 13.93 18.12 -12.57
C THR A 184 13.67 19.54 -12.09
N ASN A 185 13.94 19.80 -10.81
CA ASN A 185 13.78 21.12 -10.20
C ASN A 185 15.02 22.01 -10.37
N ARG A 186 15.98 21.61 -11.21
CA ARG A 186 17.20 22.39 -11.45
C ARG A 186 16.84 23.68 -12.18
N SER A 187 17.39 24.81 -11.74
CA SER A 187 17.33 26.05 -12.51
C SER A 187 18.01 25.82 -13.86
N LYS A 188 17.35 26.18 -14.97
CA LYS A 188 17.98 26.15 -16.30
C LYS A 188 19.24 27.02 -16.24
N THR A 189 20.41 26.41 -16.36
CA THR A 189 21.68 27.14 -16.48
C THR A 189 21.64 28.02 -17.74
N ALA A 190 22.27 29.20 -17.68
CA ALA A 190 22.22 30.23 -18.73
C ALA A 190 22.51 29.71 -20.15
N SER A 191 23.32 28.65 -20.29
CA SER A 191 23.65 28.00 -21.57
C SER A 191 22.48 27.34 -22.29
N GLN A 192 21.38 27.00 -21.60
CA GLN A 192 20.19 26.41 -22.23
C GLN A 192 19.22 27.47 -22.80
N ARG A 193 19.46 28.77 -22.57
CA ARG A 193 18.65 29.86 -23.14
C ARG A 193 19.09 30.27 -24.55
N LEU A 194 20.28 29.83 -25.01
CA LEU A 194 20.87 30.27 -26.27
C LEU A 194 20.57 29.37 -27.47
N ASN A 195 20.00 28.18 -27.26
CA ASN A 195 19.62 27.25 -28.35
C ASN A 195 18.16 27.43 -28.81
N GLY A 196 17.58 28.62 -28.59
CA GLY A 196 16.18 28.93 -28.86
C GLY A 196 15.97 30.13 -29.78
N TYR A 197 16.91 30.40 -30.70
CA TYR A 197 16.75 31.32 -31.82
C TYR A 197 17.29 30.70 -33.10
#